data_AF-A0AAV2IBZ7-F1
#
_entry.id   AF-A0AAV2IBZ7-F1
#
_cell.length_a   1.000
_cell.length_b   1.000
_cell.length_c   1.000
_cell.angle_alpha   90.00
_cell.angle_beta   90.00
_cell.angle_gamma   90.00
#
_symmetry.space_group_name_H-M   'P 1'
#
loop_
_entity.id
_entity.type
_entity.pdbx_description
1 polymer ?
#
loop_
_entity_poly.entity_id
_entity_poly.type
_entity_poly.pdbx_seq_one_letter_code
_entity_poly.pdbx_strand_id
1 'polypeptide(L)'
;MSSQGNDGECQLEVDFVDEGDLEGRFKSCLKNPDHKQFLSLKTLQFKDLPEHHQTPCTLDFIYYVAQFTVRLVVDFISPDRPCHCGQENTSQDRQCQCLRGNVRHVGSGLVTGLAGPDQLAPDVRDSTKTYFILVTAAHVIFDTSEAQKTEIEFFHDDPHDRSSVRKAFGLKVLNTNLEADFSEVLCVAEDEKISETLNNRTFFRKVISEIKSSWKKGWTLSQDLAVHISHPHGTSKKVTLGNIVSADTSHGHYQLIYSLATC
;
A
#
# COMPACT_ATOMS: atom_id res chain seq x y z
N MET A 1 10.66 15.53 -22.90
CA MET A 1 11.65 15.52 -21.81
C MET A 1 11.03 14.71 -20.69
N SER A 2 11.37 13.43 -20.60
CA SER A 2 10.90 12.50 -19.57
C SER A 2 11.60 12.83 -18.27
N SER A 3 10.86 13.26 -17.26
CA SER A 3 11.36 13.37 -15.89
C SER A 3 11.70 11.96 -15.39
N GLN A 4 12.98 11.67 -15.26
CA GLN A 4 13.46 10.56 -14.44
C GLN A 4 13.22 10.97 -12.99
N GLY A 5 12.08 10.57 -12.42
CA GLY A 5 11.81 10.70 -10.99
C GLY A 5 12.75 9.76 -10.25
N ASN A 6 13.59 10.33 -9.38
CA ASN A 6 14.46 9.58 -8.48
C ASN A 6 13.69 9.33 -7.17
N ASP A 7 12.51 8.69 -7.28
CA ASP A 7 11.56 8.54 -6.19
C ASP A 7 11.85 7.24 -5.40
N GLY A 8 13.11 7.09 -5.01
CA GLY A 8 13.58 5.93 -4.24
C GLY A 8 13.04 5.93 -2.80
N GLU A 9 12.74 7.09 -2.22
CA GLU A 9 12.25 7.16 -0.85
C GLU A 9 10.74 6.88 -0.80
N CYS A 10 10.31 6.16 0.23
CA CYS A 10 8.95 5.68 0.41
C CYS A 10 7.89 6.71 0.00
N GLN A 11 6.93 6.21 -0.76
CA GLN A 11 6.01 7.02 -1.52
C GLN A 11 5.07 7.77 -0.57
N LEU A 12 5.31 9.08 -0.50
CA LEU A 12 4.51 10.06 0.22
C LEU A 12 3.07 10.14 -0.34
N GLU A 13 2.10 9.58 0.36
CA GLU A 13 0.68 9.95 0.22
C GLU A 13 0.02 10.10 1.59
N VAL A 14 -0.07 11.34 2.05
CA VAL A 14 -1.05 11.74 3.06
C VAL A 14 -2.02 12.69 2.38
N ASP A 15 -3.19 12.19 2.03
CA ASP A 15 -4.27 13.06 1.56
C ASP A 15 -5.21 13.39 2.71
N PHE A 16 -5.30 14.67 3.08
CA PHE A 16 -6.21 15.12 4.15
C PHE A 16 -7.64 15.20 3.63
N VAL A 17 -8.49 14.21 3.93
CA VAL A 17 -9.71 13.93 3.17
C VAL A 17 -10.96 14.62 3.75
N ASP A 18 -11.71 15.30 2.87
CA ASP A 18 -13.17 15.33 2.90
C ASP A 18 -13.65 14.30 1.86
N GLU A 19 -14.40 13.27 2.28
CA GLU A 19 -14.69 12.09 1.45
C GLU A 19 -15.53 12.43 0.21
N GLY A 20 -16.16 13.62 0.19
CA GLY A 20 -17.03 14.07 -0.89
C GLY A 20 -16.34 14.36 -2.23
N ASP A 21 -15.02 14.55 -2.29
CA ASP A 21 -14.31 14.95 -3.53
C ASP A 21 -12.99 14.21 -3.78
N LEU A 22 -12.94 12.91 -3.49
CA LEU A 22 -11.76 12.08 -3.82
C LEU A 22 -11.47 12.07 -5.33
N GLU A 23 -12.52 12.04 -6.16
CA GLU A 23 -12.37 12.08 -7.63
C GLU A 23 -11.86 13.42 -8.16
N GLY A 24 -12.31 14.55 -7.59
CA GLY A 24 -11.81 15.86 -7.98
C GLY A 24 -10.33 16.00 -7.70
N ARG A 25 -9.87 15.51 -6.55
CA ARG A 25 -8.45 15.49 -6.18
C ARG A 25 -7.61 14.62 -7.10
N PHE A 26 -8.11 13.42 -7.43
CA PHE A 26 -7.49 12.57 -8.43
C PHE A 26 -7.41 13.27 -9.80
N LYS A 27 -8.43 14.06 -10.18
CA LYS A 27 -8.38 14.83 -11.44
C LYS A 27 -7.43 16.04 -11.36
N SER A 28 -7.27 16.65 -10.19
CA SER A 28 -6.44 17.84 -9.98
C SER A 28 -5.00 17.54 -9.51
N CYS A 29 -4.59 16.27 -9.46
CA CYS A 29 -3.26 15.90 -9.02
C CYS A 29 -2.18 16.48 -9.94
N LEU A 30 -1.20 17.15 -9.32
CA LEU A 30 -0.07 17.76 -10.02
C LEU A 30 1.10 16.80 -10.23
N LYS A 31 1.20 15.74 -9.41
CA LYS A 31 2.29 14.74 -9.48
C LYS A 31 2.16 13.87 -10.73
N ASN A 32 0.95 13.39 -11.01
CA ASN A 32 0.64 12.63 -12.23
C ASN A 32 -0.62 13.17 -12.93
N PRO A 33 -0.49 14.25 -13.73
CA PRO A 33 -1.61 14.80 -14.47
C PRO A 33 -2.30 13.74 -15.33
N ASP A 34 -3.63 13.72 -15.29
CA ASP A 34 -4.51 12.76 -15.97
C ASP A 34 -4.38 11.28 -15.55
N HIS A 35 -3.42 10.91 -14.71
CA HIS A 35 -3.23 9.54 -14.20
C HIS A 35 -3.29 8.43 -15.28
N LYS A 36 -2.77 8.69 -16.48
CA LYS A 36 -2.92 7.80 -17.65
C LYS A 36 -2.33 6.39 -17.45
N GLN A 37 -1.41 6.23 -16.51
CA GLN A 37 -0.74 4.96 -16.20
C GLN A 37 -1.45 4.14 -15.10
N PHE A 38 -2.50 4.68 -14.48
CA PHE A 38 -3.22 4.04 -13.39
C PHE A 38 -4.38 3.21 -13.93
N LEU A 39 -4.19 1.89 -13.97
CA LEU A 39 -5.22 0.94 -14.38
C LEU A 39 -6.16 0.65 -13.23
N SER A 40 -7.47 0.61 -13.47
CA SER A 40 -8.40 0.10 -12.45
C SER A 40 -8.22 -1.41 -12.32
N LEU A 41 -8.15 -1.92 -11.08
CA LEU A 41 -8.08 -3.35 -10.84
C LEU A 41 -9.26 -4.10 -11.51
N LYS A 42 -10.46 -3.50 -11.50
CA LYS A 42 -11.68 -4.08 -12.09
C LYS A 42 -11.57 -4.27 -13.61
N THR A 43 -10.81 -3.42 -14.29
CA THR A 43 -10.67 -3.43 -15.75
C THR A 43 -9.33 -3.99 -16.21
N LEU A 44 -8.46 -4.42 -15.29
CA LEU A 44 -7.15 -4.94 -15.62
C LEU A 44 -7.29 -6.25 -16.40
N GLN A 45 -6.79 -6.23 -17.63
CA GLN A 45 -6.82 -7.36 -18.54
C GLN A 45 -5.41 -7.84 -18.85
N PHE A 46 -5.32 -9.09 -19.28
CA PHE A 46 -4.09 -9.74 -19.71
C PHE A 46 -3.30 -8.90 -20.74
N LYS A 47 -4.00 -8.25 -21.67
CA LYS A 47 -3.40 -7.41 -22.72
C LYS A 47 -2.76 -6.12 -22.21
N ASP A 48 -3.09 -5.70 -20.99
CA ASP A 48 -2.55 -4.48 -20.38
C ASP A 48 -1.15 -4.72 -19.79
N LEU A 49 -0.76 -5.99 -19.61
CA LEU A 49 0.58 -6.35 -19.17
C LEU A 49 1.58 -6.22 -20.34
N PRO A 50 2.86 -5.89 -20.07
CA PRO A 50 3.91 -5.93 -21.09
C PRO A 50 4.00 -7.31 -21.74
N GLU A 51 4.25 -7.38 -23.05
CA GLU A 51 4.17 -8.60 -23.86
C GLU A 51 4.87 -9.82 -23.22
N HIS A 52 6.08 -9.65 -22.70
CA HIS A 52 6.84 -10.72 -22.04
C HIS A 52 6.27 -11.19 -20.69
N HIS A 53 5.39 -10.39 -20.09
CA HIS A 53 4.74 -10.64 -18.80
C HIS A 53 3.26 -11.01 -18.94
N GLN A 54 2.75 -11.08 -20.17
CA GLN A 54 1.41 -11.59 -20.49
C GLN A 54 1.37 -13.09 -20.24
N THR A 55 1.35 -13.48 -18.97
CA THR A 55 1.11 -14.87 -18.53
C THR A 55 -0.05 -14.88 -17.53
N PRO A 56 -0.90 -15.93 -17.54
CA PRO A 56 -1.98 -16.04 -16.57
C PRO A 56 -1.47 -15.93 -15.11
N CYS A 57 -0.30 -16.51 -14.84
CA CYS A 57 0.34 -16.46 -13.52
C CYS A 57 0.67 -15.03 -13.07
N THR A 58 1.13 -14.16 -13.97
CA THR A 58 1.42 -12.75 -13.65
C THR A 58 0.14 -12.02 -13.25
N LEU A 59 -0.93 -12.17 -14.05
CA LEU A 59 -2.20 -11.52 -13.77
C LEU A 59 -2.81 -12.03 -12.45
N ASP A 60 -2.81 -13.35 -12.24
CA ASP A 60 -3.28 -13.99 -11.01
C ASP A 60 -2.50 -13.50 -9.79
N PHE A 61 -1.19 -13.25 -9.94
CA PHE A 61 -0.36 -12.70 -8.88
C PHE A 61 -0.69 -11.24 -8.57
N ILE A 62 -0.94 -10.40 -9.58
CA ILE A 62 -1.38 -9.02 -9.36
C ILE A 62 -2.71 -9.02 -8.60
N TYR A 63 -3.68 -9.82 -9.03
CA TYR A 63 -4.95 -9.97 -8.31
C TYR A 63 -4.77 -10.53 -6.91
N TYR A 64 -3.83 -11.46 -6.72
CA TYR A 64 -3.48 -11.96 -5.40
C TYR A 64 -3.01 -10.83 -4.49
N VAL A 65 -1.95 -10.10 -4.88
CA VAL A 65 -1.38 -9.01 -4.07
C VAL A 65 -2.42 -7.92 -3.82
N ALA A 66 -3.28 -7.64 -4.80
CA ALA A 66 -4.36 -6.68 -4.66
C ALA A 66 -5.39 -7.03 -3.56
N GLN A 67 -5.57 -8.31 -3.21
CA GLN A 67 -6.44 -8.72 -2.09
C GLN A 67 -5.86 -8.34 -0.72
N PHE A 68 -4.54 -8.23 -0.62
CA PHE A 68 -3.82 -7.84 0.60
C PHE A 68 -3.48 -6.35 0.63
N THR A 69 -3.67 -5.64 -0.48
CA THR A 69 -3.57 -4.19 -0.54
C THR A 69 -4.87 -3.57 -0.04
N VAL A 70 -4.77 -2.72 0.97
CA VAL A 70 -5.92 -2.12 1.66
C VAL A 70 -5.84 -0.60 1.64
N ARG A 71 -7.01 0.05 1.73
CA ARG A 71 -7.10 1.49 1.95
C ARG A 71 -7.08 1.75 3.45
N LEU A 72 -6.31 2.75 3.84
CA LEU A 72 -6.25 3.24 5.22
C LEU A 72 -7.02 4.54 5.31
N VAL A 73 -7.88 4.65 6.33
CA VAL A 73 -8.56 5.89 6.71
C VAL A 73 -8.17 6.20 8.14
N VAL A 74 -7.32 7.20 8.32
CA VAL A 74 -6.73 7.57 9.60
C VAL A 74 -7.41 8.85 10.08
N ASP A 75 -8.06 8.80 11.23
CA ASP A 75 -8.87 9.92 11.76
C ASP A 75 -8.11 10.82 12.76
N PHE A 76 -6.81 10.61 12.92
CA PHE A 76 -6.01 11.29 13.92
C PHE A 76 -4.55 11.42 13.50
N ILE A 77 -3.96 12.59 13.78
CA ILE A 77 -2.52 12.83 13.65
C ILE A 77 -1.94 13.09 15.04
N SER A 78 -0.96 12.27 15.40
CA SER A 78 -0.34 12.31 16.73
C SER A 78 0.36 13.63 17.02
N PRO A 79 0.18 14.23 18.22
CA PRO A 79 0.98 15.37 18.68
C PRO A 79 2.48 15.10 18.61
N ASP A 80 2.89 13.85 18.81
CA ASP A 80 4.29 13.42 18.88
C ASP A 80 4.92 13.19 17.51
N ARG A 81 4.12 13.25 16.42
CA ARG A 81 4.64 13.19 15.06
C ARG A 81 5.69 14.29 14.85
N PRO A 82 6.85 14.02 14.25
CA PRO A 82 7.82 15.06 13.92
C PRO A 82 7.23 16.09 12.94
N CYS A 83 7.55 17.37 13.11
CA CYS A 83 7.15 18.43 12.17
C CYS A 83 8.06 18.51 10.92
N HIS A 84 9.03 17.62 10.79
CA HIS A 84 9.99 17.63 9.69
C HIS A 84 9.54 16.63 8.62
N CYS A 85 8.65 17.07 7.74
CA CYS A 85 8.34 16.37 6.51
C CYS A 85 9.01 17.15 5.38
N GLY A 86 10.10 16.61 4.82
CA GLY A 86 10.79 17.16 3.64
C GLY A 86 12.19 17.70 3.93
N GLN A 87 13.17 17.22 3.16
CA GLN A 87 14.45 17.89 3.00
C GLN A 87 14.23 19.30 2.40
N GLU A 88 15.14 20.23 2.69
CA GLU A 88 15.00 21.68 2.47
C GLU A 88 14.79 22.16 1.01
N ASN A 89 14.67 21.29 -0.01
CA ASN A 89 14.88 21.68 -1.42
C ASN A 89 13.78 21.35 -2.44
N THR A 90 12.61 20.84 -2.04
CA THR A 90 11.48 20.67 -2.97
C THR A 90 10.32 21.56 -2.56
N SER A 91 10.02 22.56 -3.38
CA SER A 91 8.95 23.55 -3.16
C SER A 91 7.53 22.96 -3.19
N GLN A 92 7.37 21.63 -3.19
CA GLN A 92 6.10 20.91 -3.15
C GLN A 92 5.81 20.23 -1.80
N ASP A 93 6.76 20.18 -0.85
CA ASP A 93 6.62 19.52 0.47
C ASP A 93 5.83 20.33 1.53
N ARG A 94 5.06 21.34 1.14
CA ARG A 94 4.60 22.40 2.05
C ARG A 94 3.23 22.21 2.71
N GLN A 95 2.68 21.00 2.83
CA GLN A 95 1.38 20.81 3.49
C GLN A 95 1.32 19.82 4.65
N CYS A 96 2.44 19.31 5.15
CA CYS A 96 2.50 18.81 6.54
C CYS A 96 2.86 19.94 7.53
N GLN A 97 2.23 21.11 7.38
CA GLN A 97 2.34 22.18 8.38
C GLN A 97 1.62 21.75 9.65
N CYS A 98 2.33 21.06 10.55
CA CYS A 98 1.99 20.90 11.97
C CYS A 98 0.53 20.48 12.28
N LEU A 99 -0.18 19.82 11.35
CA LEU A 99 -1.55 19.37 11.60
C LEU A 99 -1.49 18.27 12.67
N ARG A 100 -2.27 18.45 13.73
CA ARG A 100 -2.32 17.57 14.90
C ARG A 100 -3.76 17.41 15.36
N GLY A 101 -4.06 16.29 16.00
CA GLY A 101 -5.39 16.00 16.51
C GLY A 101 -6.29 15.34 15.47
N ASN A 102 -7.60 15.62 15.54
CA ASN A 102 -8.63 14.97 14.73
C ASN A 102 -8.63 15.49 13.29
N VAL A 103 -7.60 15.13 12.54
CA VAL A 103 -7.46 15.42 11.13
C VAL A 103 -7.50 14.09 10.40
N ARG A 104 -8.45 13.96 9.47
CA ARG A 104 -8.62 12.77 8.67
C ARG A 104 -7.66 12.78 7.49
N HIS A 105 -6.97 11.67 7.27
CA HIS A 105 -6.23 11.40 6.03
C HIS A 105 -6.38 9.95 5.56
N VAL A 106 -5.94 9.70 4.34
CA VAL A 106 -5.95 8.37 3.71
C VAL A 106 -4.56 7.95 3.27
N GLY A 107 -4.39 6.65 3.11
CA GLY A 107 -3.19 6.05 2.53
C GLY A 107 -3.43 4.60 2.10
N SER A 108 -2.34 3.92 1.77
CA SER A 108 -2.36 2.50 1.36
C SER A 108 -1.56 1.65 2.34
N GLY A 109 -1.99 0.40 2.52
CA GLY A 109 -1.25 -0.58 3.31
C GLY A 109 -1.22 -1.95 2.64
N LEU A 110 -0.28 -2.78 3.05
CA LEU A 110 -0.14 -4.16 2.61
C LEU A 110 -0.21 -5.10 3.81
N VAL A 111 -1.10 -6.07 3.78
CA VAL A 111 -1.16 -7.13 4.79
C VAL A 111 -0.06 -8.17 4.49
N THR A 112 0.86 -8.35 5.43
CA THR A 112 2.03 -9.23 5.25
C THR A 112 1.82 -10.63 5.83
N GLY A 113 0.88 -10.79 6.76
CA GLY A 113 0.54 -12.08 7.33
C GLY A 113 -0.34 -12.01 8.56
N LEU A 114 -0.67 -13.19 9.10
CA LEU A 114 -1.36 -13.32 10.38
C LEU A 114 -0.40 -13.03 11.52
N ALA A 115 -0.90 -12.37 12.56
CA ALA A 115 -0.11 -12.07 13.75
C ALA A 115 0.24 -13.36 14.50
N GLY A 116 1.49 -13.45 14.95
CA GLY A 116 1.98 -14.54 15.76
C GLY A 116 1.46 -14.47 17.21
N PRO A 117 1.47 -15.60 17.94
CA PRO A 117 1.14 -15.62 19.36
C PRO A 117 1.95 -14.59 20.18
N ASP A 118 3.23 -14.46 19.90
CA ASP A 118 4.18 -13.56 20.57
C ASP A 118 3.85 -12.06 20.39
N GLN A 119 3.14 -11.70 19.33
CA GLN A 119 2.75 -10.31 19.06
C GLN A 119 1.48 -9.89 19.83
N LEU A 120 0.71 -10.87 20.32
CA LEU A 120 -0.54 -10.70 21.06
C LEU A 120 -0.33 -10.94 22.55
N ALA A 121 -0.70 -9.97 23.38
CA ALA A 121 -0.77 -10.18 24.82
C ALA A 121 -1.84 -11.26 25.13
N PRO A 122 -1.65 -12.11 26.15
CA PRO A 122 -2.54 -13.26 26.42
C PRO A 122 -4.01 -12.88 26.62
N ASP A 123 -4.25 -11.72 27.21
CA ASP A 123 -5.54 -11.10 27.50
C ASP A 123 -6.21 -10.45 26.28
N VAL A 124 -5.46 -10.19 25.21
CA VAL A 124 -5.97 -9.62 23.96
C VAL A 124 -6.48 -10.70 23.00
N ARG A 125 -6.12 -11.98 23.24
CA ARG A 125 -6.46 -13.07 22.32
C ARG A 125 -7.91 -13.48 22.41
N ASP A 126 -8.72 -12.87 21.56
CA ASP A 126 -10.04 -13.34 21.22
C ASP A 126 -9.98 -14.31 20.03
N SER A 127 -10.34 -15.58 20.28
CA SER A 127 -10.34 -16.62 19.25
C SER A 127 -11.36 -16.38 18.12
N THR A 128 -12.32 -15.47 18.31
CA THR A 128 -13.29 -15.13 17.27
C THR A 128 -12.81 -14.02 16.34
N LYS A 129 -11.61 -13.46 16.58
CA LYS A 129 -11.04 -12.38 15.77
C LYS A 129 -9.81 -12.85 15.01
N THR A 130 -9.61 -12.25 13.84
CA THR A 130 -8.40 -12.44 13.04
C THR A 130 -7.45 -11.29 13.28
N TYR A 131 -6.27 -11.61 13.79
CA TYR A 131 -5.17 -10.65 13.97
C TYR A 131 -4.17 -10.78 12.83
N PHE A 132 -3.72 -9.64 12.30
CA PHE A 132 -2.81 -9.60 11.17
C PHE A 132 -1.86 -8.42 11.27
N ILE A 133 -0.78 -8.52 10.50
CA ILE A 133 0.25 -7.50 10.39
C ILE A 133 0.06 -6.75 9.09
N LEU A 134 0.00 -5.43 9.20
CA LEU A 134 -0.07 -4.50 8.10
C LEU A 134 1.22 -3.69 8.07
N VAL A 135 1.79 -3.53 6.87
CA VAL A 135 2.87 -2.57 6.64
C VAL A 135 2.32 -1.39 5.83
N THR A 136 2.76 -0.20 6.18
CA THR A 136 2.46 1.04 5.48
C THR A 136 3.62 2.00 5.67
N ALA A 137 3.52 3.20 5.13
CA ALA A 137 4.51 4.23 5.35
C ALA A 137 4.35 4.87 6.73
N ALA A 138 5.46 5.28 7.35
CA ALA A 138 5.46 5.95 8.66
C ALA A 138 4.74 7.30 8.61
N HIS A 139 4.74 7.96 7.45
CA HIS A 139 3.94 9.16 7.28
C HIS A 139 2.43 8.88 7.21
N VAL A 140 1.97 7.67 6.89
CA VAL A 140 0.54 7.33 6.94
C VAL A 140 0.13 7.00 8.38
N ILE A 141 0.85 6.09 9.04
CA ILE A 141 0.63 5.74 10.45
C ILE A 141 1.97 5.85 11.20
N PHE A 142 2.11 6.89 11.99
CA PHE A 142 3.35 7.19 12.70
C PHE A 142 3.49 6.39 14.00
N ASP A 143 2.43 6.35 14.81
CA ASP A 143 2.45 5.74 16.13
C ASP A 143 1.14 5.01 16.50
N THR A 144 1.13 4.43 17.71
CA THR A 144 0.00 3.66 18.21
C THR A 144 -1.28 4.50 18.37
N SER A 145 -1.17 5.79 18.64
CA SER A 145 -2.36 6.66 18.79
C SER A 145 -3.07 6.87 17.46
N GLU A 146 -2.32 6.98 16.36
CA GLU A 146 -2.87 7.03 15.01
C GLU A 146 -3.41 5.67 14.56
N ALA A 147 -2.68 4.58 14.85
CA ALA A 147 -3.13 3.22 14.52
C ALA A 147 -4.49 2.89 15.15
N GLN A 148 -4.70 3.25 16.42
CA GLN A 148 -5.96 3.05 17.13
C GLN A 148 -7.13 3.88 16.57
N LYS A 149 -6.82 4.88 15.74
CA LYS A 149 -7.78 5.75 15.04
C LYS A 149 -7.80 5.48 13.55
N THR A 150 -7.32 4.30 13.13
CA THR A 150 -7.29 3.90 11.72
C THR A 150 -8.32 2.82 11.44
N GLU A 151 -9.20 3.10 10.47
CA GLU A 151 -10.01 2.11 9.79
C GLU A 151 -9.27 1.57 8.57
N ILE A 152 -9.35 0.25 8.38
CA ILE A 152 -8.70 -0.48 7.29
C ILE A 152 -9.79 -1.04 6.40
N GLU A 153 -9.83 -0.59 5.14
CA GLU A 153 -10.81 -0.99 4.15
C GLU A 153 -10.23 -2.02 3.18
N PHE A 154 -10.72 -3.25 3.26
CA PHE A 154 -10.46 -4.30 2.28
C PHE A 154 -11.42 -4.19 1.10
N PHE A 155 -10.97 -4.62 -0.08
CA PHE A 155 -11.80 -4.80 -1.28
C PHE A 155 -12.48 -3.52 -1.80
N HIS A 156 -11.88 -2.35 -1.58
CA HIS A 156 -12.30 -1.08 -2.18
C HIS A 156 -11.81 -0.96 -3.64
N ASP A 157 -12.38 -1.78 -4.52
CA ASP A 157 -11.91 -1.93 -5.90
C ASP A 157 -12.73 -1.13 -6.93
N ASP A 158 -13.91 -0.64 -6.53
CA ASP A 158 -14.83 0.13 -7.37
C ASP A 158 -15.20 1.46 -6.67
N PRO A 159 -15.01 2.63 -7.32
CA PRO A 159 -15.33 3.92 -6.71
C PRO A 159 -16.84 4.17 -6.58
N HIS A 160 -17.67 3.45 -7.34
CA HIS A 160 -19.12 3.61 -7.37
C HIS A 160 -19.87 2.50 -6.62
N ASP A 161 -19.18 1.42 -6.21
CA ASP A 161 -19.75 0.32 -5.45
C ASP A 161 -18.85 -0.05 -4.27
N ARG A 162 -19.33 0.27 -3.06
CA ARG A 162 -18.65 -0.04 -1.79
C ARG A 162 -19.29 -1.21 -1.05
N SER A 163 -20.22 -1.94 -1.66
CA SER A 163 -20.92 -3.08 -1.03
C SER A 163 -20.00 -4.26 -0.69
N SER A 164 -18.88 -4.39 -1.42
CA SER A 164 -17.84 -5.39 -1.17
C SER A 164 -16.87 -5.01 -0.07
N VAL A 165 -16.83 -3.73 0.33
CA VAL A 165 -15.85 -3.22 1.29
C VAL A 165 -16.08 -3.90 2.64
N ARG A 166 -14.97 -4.34 3.25
CA ARG A 166 -14.96 -4.91 4.60
C ARG A 166 -13.97 -4.15 5.46
N LYS A 167 -14.29 -4.02 6.75
CA LYS A 167 -13.57 -3.17 7.68
C LYS A 167 -12.77 -3.99 8.68
N ALA A 168 -11.58 -3.50 8.97
CA ALA A 168 -10.72 -3.92 10.07
C ALA A 168 -10.17 -2.67 10.76
N PHE A 169 -9.47 -2.85 11.88
CA PHE A 169 -9.01 -1.73 12.71
C PHE A 169 -7.56 -1.91 13.13
N GLY A 170 -6.82 -0.80 13.20
CA GLY A 170 -5.50 -0.78 13.80
C GLY A 170 -5.57 -0.87 15.33
N LEU A 171 -4.61 -1.57 15.94
CA LEU A 171 -4.52 -1.76 17.39
C LEU A 171 -3.30 -1.06 17.99
N LYS A 172 -2.13 -1.29 17.41
CA LYS A 172 -0.86 -0.71 17.86
C LYS A 172 0.19 -0.79 16.77
N VAL A 173 1.14 0.13 16.84
CA VAL A 173 2.36 0.05 16.02
C VAL A 173 3.35 -0.89 16.71
N LEU A 174 3.91 -1.82 15.95
CA LEU A 174 4.92 -2.78 16.38
C LEU A 174 6.34 -2.26 16.14
N ASN A 175 6.53 -1.58 15.01
CA ASN A 175 7.81 -1.01 14.60
C ASN A 175 7.57 0.20 13.70
N THR A 176 8.36 1.26 13.90
CA THR A 176 8.40 2.43 13.01
C THR A 176 9.85 2.75 12.67
N ASN A 177 10.15 2.91 11.39
CA ASN A 177 11.41 3.45 10.92
C ASN A 177 11.12 4.71 10.10
N LEU A 178 11.51 5.88 10.62
CA LEU A 178 11.23 7.16 9.96
C LEU A 178 12.16 7.43 8.78
N GLU A 179 13.38 6.91 8.80
CA GLU A 179 14.35 7.08 7.73
C GLU A 179 13.93 6.27 6.50
N ALA A 180 13.49 5.04 6.72
CA ALA A 180 12.91 4.19 5.68
C ALA A 180 11.40 4.41 5.50
N ASP A 181 10.83 5.44 6.15
CA ASP A 181 9.41 5.79 6.16
C ASP A 181 8.49 4.55 6.11
N PHE A 182 8.64 3.72 7.13
CA PHE A 182 8.04 2.40 7.26
C PHE A 182 7.36 2.27 8.62
N SER A 183 6.17 1.67 8.64
CA SER A 183 5.40 1.38 9.84
C SER A 183 4.79 0.00 9.75
N GLU A 184 5.03 -0.81 10.77
CA GLU A 184 4.42 -2.12 10.96
C GLU A 184 3.36 -2.03 12.05
N VAL A 185 2.12 -2.38 11.72
CA VAL A 185 0.94 -2.18 12.53
C VAL A 185 0.26 -3.52 12.80
N LEU A 186 -0.04 -3.79 14.06
CA LEU A 186 -0.92 -4.87 14.45
C LEU A 186 -2.36 -4.44 14.27
N CYS A 187 -3.14 -5.27 13.59
CA CYS A 187 -4.53 -5.00 13.24
C CYS A 187 -5.45 -6.16 13.64
N VAL A 188 -6.75 -5.89 13.65
CA VAL A 188 -7.79 -6.88 13.96
C VAL A 188 -8.98 -6.77 13.01
N ALA A 189 -9.52 -7.93 12.62
CA ALA A 189 -10.75 -8.07 11.88
C ALA A 189 -11.69 -9.05 12.57
N GLU A 190 -12.99 -8.73 12.56
CA GLU A 190 -14.07 -9.64 12.99
C GLU A 190 -14.81 -10.25 11.79
N ASP A 191 -14.51 -9.78 10.58
CA ASP A 191 -15.17 -10.22 9.36
C ASP A 191 -14.62 -11.58 8.86
N GLU A 192 -15.54 -12.51 8.62
CA GLU A 192 -15.22 -13.87 8.18
C GLU A 192 -14.55 -13.88 6.80
N LYS A 193 -14.98 -13.02 5.87
CA LYS A 193 -14.41 -12.95 4.53
C LYS A 193 -12.96 -12.45 4.56
N ILE A 194 -12.65 -11.47 5.42
CA ILE A 194 -11.25 -11.07 5.67
C ILE A 194 -10.47 -12.28 6.20
N SER A 195 -11.02 -12.97 7.20
CA SER A 195 -10.39 -14.14 7.83
C SER A 195 -10.09 -15.25 6.81
N GLU A 196 -11.05 -15.61 5.96
CA GLU A 196 -10.87 -16.59 4.89
C GLU A 196 -9.78 -16.16 3.90
N THR A 197 -9.80 -14.89 3.49
CA THR A 197 -8.80 -14.32 2.55
C THR A 197 -7.39 -14.44 3.12
N LEU A 198 -7.18 -14.03 4.37
CA LEU A 198 -5.86 -14.07 5.02
C LEU A 198 -5.38 -15.50 5.32
N ASN A 199 -6.30 -16.45 5.51
CA ASN A 199 -5.98 -17.85 5.73
C ASN A 199 -5.69 -18.61 4.42
N ASN A 200 -6.00 -18.05 3.25
CA ASN A 200 -5.80 -18.70 1.95
C ASN A 200 -4.32 -18.70 1.49
N ARG A 201 -3.45 -19.33 2.28
CA ARG A 201 -2.01 -19.46 2.02
C ARG A 201 -1.67 -20.43 0.88
N THR A 202 -2.60 -21.30 0.52
CA THR A 202 -2.40 -22.33 -0.52
C THR A 202 -2.29 -21.69 -1.90
N PHE A 203 -3.14 -20.71 -2.18
CA PHE A 203 -3.10 -19.98 -3.45
C PHE A 203 -1.79 -19.19 -3.61
N PHE A 204 -1.32 -18.49 -2.57
CA PHE A 204 -0.03 -17.80 -2.60
C PHE A 204 1.13 -18.73 -2.96
N ARG A 205 1.21 -19.87 -2.26
CA ARG A 205 2.28 -20.85 -2.47
C ARG A 205 2.27 -21.38 -3.89
N LYS A 206 1.08 -21.65 -4.44
CA LYS A 206 0.91 -22.09 -5.82
C LYS A 206 1.42 -21.02 -6.78
N VAL A 207 0.90 -19.80 -6.71
CA VAL A 207 1.25 -18.70 -7.62
C VAL A 207 2.75 -18.38 -7.54
N ILE A 208 3.31 -18.25 -6.34
CA ILE A 208 4.76 -18.01 -6.17
C ILE A 208 5.59 -19.17 -6.72
N SER A 209 5.14 -20.42 -6.59
CA SER A 209 5.88 -21.57 -7.14
C SER A 209 5.88 -21.57 -8.67
N GLU A 210 4.75 -21.24 -9.30
CA GLU A 210 4.61 -21.13 -10.75
C GLU A 210 5.45 -19.99 -11.30
N ILE A 211 5.41 -18.83 -10.62
CA ILE A 211 6.27 -17.68 -10.90
C ILE A 211 7.75 -18.04 -10.78
N LYS A 212 8.19 -18.61 -9.66
CA LYS A 212 9.60 -19.02 -9.48
C LYS A 212 10.05 -20.05 -10.52
N SER A 213 9.17 -20.97 -10.91
CA SER A 213 9.47 -21.95 -11.95
C SER A 213 9.63 -21.31 -13.33
N SER A 214 8.84 -20.25 -13.60
CA SER A 214 8.89 -19.47 -14.83
C SER A 214 10.12 -18.55 -14.85
N TRP A 215 10.53 -18.02 -13.70
CA TRP A 215 11.68 -17.12 -13.52
C TRP A 215 13.05 -17.82 -13.58
N LYS A 216 13.13 -19.13 -13.32
CA LYS A 216 14.40 -19.89 -13.40
C LYS A 216 15.02 -20.00 -14.81
N LYS A 217 14.37 -19.49 -15.86
CA LYS A 217 14.81 -19.63 -17.26
C LYS A 217 15.70 -18.49 -17.80
N GLY A 218 16.25 -17.63 -16.93
CA GLY A 218 17.30 -16.65 -17.27
C GLY A 218 16.76 -15.22 -17.33
N TRP A 219 17.26 -14.35 -16.44
CA TRP A 219 16.82 -12.96 -16.28
C TRP A 219 18.02 -12.00 -16.24
N THR A 220 17.84 -10.81 -16.79
CA THR A 220 18.73 -9.64 -16.68
C THR A 220 17.90 -8.47 -16.16
N LEU A 221 18.37 -7.75 -15.13
CA LEU A 221 17.62 -6.71 -14.39
C LEU A 221 16.83 -5.69 -15.27
N SER A 222 17.24 -5.45 -16.51
CA SER A 222 16.57 -4.53 -17.44
C SER A 222 15.20 -5.01 -17.98
N GLN A 223 14.75 -6.21 -17.64
CA GLN A 223 13.46 -6.76 -18.05
C GLN A 223 12.47 -6.98 -16.90
N ASP A 224 12.83 -6.59 -15.68
CA ASP A 224 12.06 -6.99 -14.50
C ASP A 224 10.84 -6.07 -14.34
N LEU A 225 9.64 -6.65 -14.38
CA LEU A 225 8.38 -5.93 -14.19
C LEU A 225 8.27 -5.40 -12.76
N ALA A 226 8.05 -4.09 -12.62
CA ALA A 226 7.62 -3.47 -11.39
C ALA A 226 6.10 -3.31 -11.42
N VAL A 227 5.43 -3.73 -10.34
CA VAL A 227 3.99 -3.58 -10.15
C VAL A 227 3.76 -2.80 -8.86
N HIS A 228 3.00 -1.72 -8.97
CA HIS A 228 2.53 -0.96 -7.82
C HIS A 228 1.01 -1.06 -7.73
N ILE A 229 0.51 -1.40 -6.55
CA ILE A 229 -0.93 -1.51 -6.27
C ILE A 229 -1.21 -0.64 -5.05
N SER A 230 -2.07 0.36 -5.21
CA SER A 230 -2.38 1.32 -4.14
C SER A 230 -3.78 1.89 -4.28
N HIS A 231 -4.17 2.69 -3.30
CA HIS A 231 -5.35 3.55 -3.30
C HIS A 231 -4.92 5.01 -3.48
N PRO A 232 -4.51 5.42 -4.70
CA PRO A 232 -4.03 6.77 -4.94
C PRO A 232 -5.11 7.77 -4.56
N HIS A 233 -4.74 8.75 -3.74
CA HIS A 233 -5.68 9.72 -3.17
C HIS A 233 -6.87 9.10 -2.41
N GLY A 234 -6.69 7.91 -1.84
CA GLY A 234 -7.76 7.14 -1.18
C GLY A 234 -8.85 6.64 -2.13
N THR A 235 -8.68 6.73 -3.46
CA THR A 235 -9.67 6.24 -4.42
C THR A 235 -9.74 4.71 -4.45
N SER A 236 -10.59 4.16 -5.33
CA SER A 236 -10.61 2.73 -5.62
C SER A 236 -9.22 2.23 -6.04
N LYS A 237 -8.87 0.99 -5.69
CA LYS A 237 -7.56 0.40 -5.98
C LYS A 237 -7.14 0.54 -7.45
N LYS A 238 -5.90 0.99 -7.66
CA LYS A 238 -5.28 1.10 -8.97
C LYS A 238 -4.02 0.24 -9.06
N VAL A 239 -3.66 -0.11 -10.29
CA VAL A 239 -2.44 -0.83 -10.63
C VAL A 239 -1.64 0.04 -11.60
N THR A 240 -0.37 0.28 -11.26
CA THR A 240 0.59 0.90 -12.18
C THR A 240 1.69 -0.09 -12.49
N LEU A 241 2.11 -0.14 -13.75
CA LEU A 241 3.12 -1.04 -14.26
C LEU A 241 4.33 -0.24 -14.74
N GLY A 242 5.53 -0.79 -14.56
CA GLY A 242 6.76 -0.25 -15.08
C GLY A 242 7.88 -1.27 -15.01
N ASN A 243 9.11 -0.80 -14.98
CA ASN A 243 10.30 -1.65 -14.91
C ASN A 243 11.10 -1.33 -13.67
N ILE A 244 11.73 -2.34 -13.09
CA ILE A 244 12.82 -2.14 -12.14
C ILE A 244 14.00 -1.59 -12.94
N VAL A 245 14.54 -0.46 -12.48
CA VAL A 245 15.68 0.24 -13.07
C VAL A 245 16.96 -0.19 -12.38
N SER A 246 16.93 -0.26 -11.06
CA SER A 246 18.05 -0.72 -10.23
C SER A 246 17.56 -1.12 -8.84
N ALA A 247 18.45 -1.77 -8.07
CA ALA A 247 18.24 -2.02 -6.65
C ALA A 247 19.40 -1.41 -5.88
N ASP A 248 19.11 -0.64 -4.84
CA ASP A 248 20.09 -0.22 -3.85
C ASP A 248 19.99 -1.14 -2.63
N THR A 249 21.15 -1.64 -2.19
CA THR A 249 21.29 -2.46 -0.98
C THR A 249 22.14 -1.75 0.08
N SER A 250 22.42 -0.46 -0.11
CA SER A 250 23.13 0.35 0.86
C SER A 250 22.32 0.43 2.17
N HIS A 251 23.01 0.58 3.30
CA HIS A 251 22.40 0.76 4.62
C HIS A 251 21.55 -0.42 5.16
N GLY A 252 21.66 -1.61 4.55
CA GLY A 252 20.98 -2.82 5.06
C GLY A 252 19.49 -2.92 4.71
N HIS A 253 18.99 -2.02 3.86
CA HIS A 253 17.65 -2.04 3.30
C HIS A 253 17.70 -2.38 1.80
N TYR A 254 16.69 -3.09 1.29
CA TYR A 254 16.56 -3.40 -0.13
C TYR A 254 15.58 -2.40 -0.76
N GLN A 255 16.11 -1.44 -1.51
CA GLN A 255 15.34 -0.37 -2.15
C GLN A 255 15.31 -0.62 -3.66
N LEU A 256 14.12 -0.64 -4.24
CA LEU A 256 13.95 -0.78 -5.68
C LEU A 256 13.74 0.59 -6.31
N ILE A 257 14.54 0.92 -7.32
CA ILE A 257 14.32 2.07 -8.18
C ILE A 257 13.55 1.56 -9.39
N TYR A 258 12.45 2.22 -9.74
CA TYR A 258 11.54 1.78 -10.81
C TYR A 258 11.09 2.95 -11.69
N SER A 259 10.55 2.63 -12.87
CA SER A 259 10.02 3.61 -13.84
C SER A 259 8.50 3.81 -13.77
N LEU A 260 7.81 3.14 -12.84
CA LEU A 260 6.35 3.26 -12.73
C LEU A 260 5.93 4.56 -12.05
N ALA A 261 4.74 5.05 -12.40
CA ALA A 261 4.12 6.19 -11.74
C ALA A 261 3.54 5.79 -10.38
N THR A 262 3.76 6.66 -9.41
CA THR A 262 3.20 6.57 -8.06
C THR A 262 2.53 7.89 -7.78
N CYS A 263 1.34 7.84 -7.20
CA CYS A 263 0.86 8.97 -6.45
C CYS A 263 1.24 8.67 -5.02
#